data_AF-A0AAW4Y572-F1
#
_entry.id   AF-A0AAW4Y572-F1
#
_cell.length_a   1.000
_cell.length_b   1.000
_cell.length_c   1.000
_cell.angle_alpha   90.00
_cell.angle_beta   90.00
_cell.angle_gamma   90.00
#
_symmetry.space_group_name_H-M   'P 1'
#
loop_
_entity.id
_entity.type
_entity.pdbx_description
1 polymer ?
#
loop_
_entity_poly.entity_id
_entity_poly.type
_entity_poly.pdbx_seq_one_letter_code
_entity_poly.pdbx_strand_id
1 'polypeptide(L)'
;MTFEEKLSKIYNEIANEISSMIPVEWEKVYTMAYIDDGGGEVFFNYTKPGSDDLNYYTNIPKEYNISVQVFDDLWMDLYDLFEELRDLFKEEGLEPWTSCEFDFTREG
;
A
#
# COMPACT_ATOMS: atom_id res chain seq x y z
N MET A 1 21.64 7.99 5.46
CA MET A 1 21.01 6.66 5.41
C MET A 1 21.49 5.98 4.15
N THR A 2 21.76 4.68 4.20
CA THR A 2 22.00 3.87 2.99
C THR A 2 20.70 3.72 2.20
N PHE A 3 20.79 3.27 0.95
CA PHE A 3 19.61 2.99 0.13
C PHE A 3 18.68 1.98 0.81
N GLU A 4 19.25 0.93 1.41
CA GLU A 4 18.50 -0.12 2.12
C GLU A 4 17.78 0.43 3.36
N GLU A 5 18.40 1.35 4.10
CA GLU A 5 17.77 2.02 5.24
C GLU A 5 16.59 2.90 4.80
N LYS A 6 16.73 3.61 3.67
CA LYS A 6 15.63 4.42 3.09
C LYS A 6 14.49 3.53 2.61
N LEU A 7 14.80 2.44 1.89
CA LEU A 7 13.81 1.45 1.44
C LEU A 7 13.06 0.85 2.62
N SER A 8 13.77 0.38 3.64
CA SER A 8 13.15 -0.21 4.83
C SER A 8 12.22 0.78 5.53
N LYS A 9 12.57 2.07 5.59
CA LYS A 9 11.70 3.11 6.13
C LYS A 9 10.40 3.24 5.32
N ILE A 10 10.50 3.39 4.00
CA ILE A 10 9.32 3.54 3.13
C ILE A 10 8.45 2.27 3.13
N TYR A 11 9.04 1.08 3.12
CA TYR A 11 8.28 -0.18 3.22
C TYR A 11 7.48 -0.28 4.51
N ASN A 12 8.06 0.14 5.64
CA ASN A 12 7.34 0.19 6.90
C ASN A 12 6.22 1.25 6.87
N GLU A 13 6.44 2.40 6.25
CA GLU A 13 5.41 3.45 6.09
C GLU A 13 4.23 2.93 5.25
N ILE A 14 4.50 2.28 4.11
CA ILE A 14 3.47 1.64 3.26
C ILE A 14 2.70 0.56 4.04
N ALA A 15 3.41 -0.35 4.72
CA ALA A 15 2.76 -1.43 5.47
C ALA A 15 1.87 -0.88 6.59
N ASN A 16 2.33 0.15 7.31
CA ASN A 16 1.56 0.81 8.37
C ASN A 16 0.34 1.54 7.82
N GLU A 17 0.47 2.22 6.69
CA GLU A 17 -0.63 2.94 6.05
C GLU A 17 -1.75 1.97 5.67
N ILE A 18 -1.43 0.91 4.91
CA ILE A 18 -2.42 -0.11 4.52
C ILE A 18 -3.03 -0.79 5.76
N SER A 19 -2.22 -1.07 6.78
CA SER A 19 -2.71 -1.64 8.03
C SER A 19 -3.75 -0.74 8.73
N SER A 20 -3.56 0.57 8.65
CA SER A 20 -4.48 1.56 9.23
C SER A 20 -5.80 1.68 8.46
N MET A 21 -5.75 1.43 7.14
CA MET A 21 -6.92 1.44 6.26
C MET A 21 -7.89 0.27 6.51
N ILE A 22 -7.43 -0.83 7.10
CA ILE A 22 -8.23 -2.05 7.34
C ILE A 22 -8.80 -2.02 8.77
N PRO A 23 -10.12 -1.78 8.97
CA PRO A 23 -10.70 -1.55 10.29
C PRO A 23 -11.07 -2.84 11.05
N VAL A 24 -10.51 -3.98 10.64
CA VAL A 24 -10.79 -5.31 11.19
C VAL A 24 -9.50 -6.09 11.35
N GLU A 25 -9.56 -7.19 12.09
CA GLU A 25 -8.45 -8.14 12.07
C GLU A 25 -8.25 -8.70 10.64
N TRP A 26 -7.00 -8.66 10.20
CA TRP A 26 -6.55 -9.16 8.90
C TRP A 26 -5.31 -10.05 9.09
N GLU A 27 -5.01 -10.88 8.11
CA GLU A 27 -3.88 -11.84 8.19
C GLU A 27 -2.80 -11.57 7.15
N LYS A 28 -3.19 -11.36 5.89
CA LYS A 28 -2.29 -11.06 4.77
C LYS A 28 -2.83 -9.91 3.94
N VAL A 29 -1.92 -9.11 3.41
CA VAL A 29 -2.19 -8.03 2.46
C VAL A 29 -1.45 -8.33 1.17
N TYR A 30 -2.12 -8.10 0.04
CA TYR A 30 -1.57 -8.22 -1.31
C TYR A 30 -1.81 -6.91 -2.06
N THR A 31 -0.75 -6.15 -2.28
CA THR A 31 -0.82 -4.84 -2.94
C THR A 31 -0.16 -4.89 -4.31
N MET A 32 -0.76 -4.19 -5.25
CA MET A 32 -0.16 -3.93 -6.56
C MET A 32 -0.21 -2.43 -6.83
N ALA A 33 0.93 -1.89 -7.23
CA ALA A 33 1.06 -0.50 -7.68
C ALA A 33 1.46 -0.48 -9.15
N TYR A 34 0.78 0.35 -9.95
CA TYR A 34 1.18 0.72 -11.30
C TYR A 34 1.37 2.22 -11.33
N ILE A 35 2.60 2.71 -11.52
CA ILE A 35 2.91 4.14 -11.48
C ILE A 35 3.91 4.47 -12.60
N ASP A 36 3.61 5.53 -13.35
CA ASP A 36 4.53 6.17 -14.27
C ASP A 36 4.54 7.70 -14.06
N ASP A 37 5.18 8.44 -14.96
CA ASP A 37 5.29 9.90 -14.85
C ASP A 37 3.98 10.66 -15.18
N GLY A 38 2.95 9.95 -15.64
CA GLY A 38 1.62 10.48 -15.95
C GLY A 38 0.55 10.14 -14.89
N GLY A 39 0.88 9.31 -13.91
CA GLY A 39 -0.01 8.90 -12.82
C GLY A 39 0.00 7.38 -12.62
N GLY A 40 -1.02 6.88 -11.93
CA GLY A 40 -1.06 5.46 -11.59
C GLY A 40 -2.26 5.04 -10.77
N GLU A 41 -2.20 3.80 -10.29
CA GLU A 41 -3.16 3.22 -9.37
C GLU A 41 -2.43 2.31 -8.38
N VAL A 42 -2.82 2.41 -7.11
CA VAL A 42 -2.45 1.45 -6.06
C VAL A 42 -3.73 0.78 -5.59
N PHE A 43 -3.74 -0.55 -5.57
CA PHE A 43 -4.86 -1.32 -5.04
C PHE A 43 -4.35 -2.49 -4.21
N PHE A 44 -5.16 -2.90 -3.24
CA PHE A 44 -4.84 -4.06 -2.43
C PHE A 44 -6.05 -4.95 -2.13
N ASN A 45 -5.74 -6.19 -1.82
CA ASN A 45 -6.65 -7.15 -1.22
C ASN A 45 -6.11 -7.56 0.16
N TYR A 46 -7.00 -7.98 1.04
CA TYR A 46 -6.61 -8.55 2.33
C TYR A 46 -7.41 -9.80 2.68
N THR A 47 -6.81 -10.67 3.47
CA THR A 47 -7.48 -11.83 4.08
C THR A 47 -7.81 -11.56 5.54
N LYS A 48 -8.83 -12.26 6.05
CA LYS A 48 -9.21 -12.24 7.47
C LYS A 48 -8.67 -13.51 8.16
N PRO A 49 -8.42 -13.50 9.48
CA PRO A 49 -7.92 -14.66 10.18
C PRO A 49 -8.74 -15.93 9.91
N GLY A 50 -8.07 -16.98 9.45
CA GLY A 50 -8.70 -18.28 9.18
C GLY A 50 -9.57 -18.33 7.92
N SER A 51 -9.41 -17.36 7.01
CA SER A 51 -10.11 -17.30 5.73
C SER A 51 -9.14 -16.94 4.60
N ASP A 52 -9.17 -17.70 3.50
CA ASP A 52 -8.42 -17.38 2.28
C ASP A 52 -9.20 -16.43 1.34
N ASP A 53 -10.40 -16.00 1.73
CA ASP A 53 -11.20 -15.05 0.95
C ASP A 53 -10.49 -13.70 0.82
N LEU A 54 -10.37 -13.23 -0.43
CA LEU A 54 -9.80 -11.93 -0.76
C LEU A 54 -10.86 -10.83 -0.64
N ASN A 55 -10.61 -9.88 0.26
CA ASN A 55 -11.44 -8.70 0.47
C ASN A 55 -10.79 -7.51 -0.25
N TYR A 56 -11.50 -6.91 -1.21
CA TYR A 56 -10.98 -5.79 -2.00
C TYR A 56 -11.12 -4.46 -1.27
N TYR A 57 -10.08 -3.62 -1.31
CA TYR A 57 -9.98 -2.41 -0.47
C TYR A 57 -11.14 -1.42 -0.67
N THR A 58 -11.65 -1.24 -1.90
CA THR A 58 -12.74 -0.28 -2.16
C THR A 58 -14.07 -0.67 -1.53
N ASN A 59 -14.23 -1.91 -1.04
CA ASN A 59 -15.41 -2.32 -0.30
C ASN A 59 -15.39 -1.84 1.15
N ILE A 60 -14.22 -1.51 1.72
CA ILE A 60 -14.03 -1.14 3.12
C ILE A 60 -14.97 0.01 3.56
N PRO A 61 -15.08 1.14 2.83
CA PRO A 61 -15.97 2.23 3.23
C PRO A 61 -17.42 1.78 3.46
N LYS A 62 -17.92 0.96 2.54
CA LYS A 62 -19.30 0.47 2.58
C LYS A 62 -19.50 -0.62 3.64
N GLU A 63 -18.58 -1.58 3.73
CA GLU A 63 -18.71 -2.73 4.64
C GLU A 63 -18.61 -2.32 6.11
N TYR A 64 -17.76 -1.34 6.42
CA TYR A 64 -17.48 -0.92 7.79
C TYR A 64 -18.02 0.46 8.13
N ASN A 65 -18.85 1.03 7.24
CA ASN A 65 -19.50 2.34 7.44
C ASN A 65 -18.48 3.46 7.73
N ILE A 66 -17.37 3.46 6.98
CA ILE A 66 -16.35 4.50 6.99
C ILE A 66 -16.71 5.55 5.94
N SER A 67 -16.44 6.81 6.23
CA SER A 67 -16.63 7.90 5.26
C SER A 67 -15.76 7.66 4.03
N VAL A 68 -16.37 7.66 2.83
CA VAL A 68 -15.65 7.55 1.56
C VAL A 68 -14.56 8.61 1.48
N GLN A 69 -14.86 9.85 1.87
CA GLN A 69 -13.87 10.93 1.85
C GLN A 69 -12.67 10.65 2.76
N VAL A 70 -12.89 10.11 3.96
CA VAL A 70 -11.78 9.78 4.88
C VAL A 70 -10.94 8.64 4.31
N PHE A 71 -11.58 7.68 3.64
CA PHE A 71 -10.87 6.57 3.01
C PHE A 71 -10.11 7.00 1.75
N ASP A 72 -10.66 7.93 0.97
CA ASP A 72 -10.00 8.52 -0.19
C ASP A 72 -8.74 9.30 0.24
N ASP A 73 -8.80 10.02 1.37
CA ASP A 73 -7.64 10.72 1.93
C ASP A 73 -6.51 9.71 2.30
N LEU A 74 -6.84 8.61 2.99
CA LEU A 74 -5.88 7.54 3.30
C LEU A 74 -5.31 6.88 2.04
N TRP A 75 -6.15 6.71 1.00
CA TRP A 75 -5.70 6.13 -0.26
C TRP A 75 -4.72 7.06 -1.00
N MET A 76 -4.93 8.38 -0.94
CA MET A 76 -3.99 9.37 -1.48
C MET A 76 -2.66 9.31 -0.74
N ASP A 77 -2.67 9.22 0.60
CA ASP A 77 -1.45 9.05 1.39
C ASP A 77 -0.69 7.76 0.99
N LEU A 78 -1.41 6.66 0.77
CA LEU A 78 -0.82 5.41 0.27
C LEU A 78 -0.22 5.56 -1.13
N TYR A 79 -0.93 6.23 -2.04
CA TYR A 79 -0.45 6.49 -3.40
C TYR A 79 0.85 7.30 -3.38
N ASP A 80 0.89 8.38 -2.60
CA ASP A 80 2.07 9.24 -2.43
C ASP A 80 3.27 8.43 -1.90
N LEU A 81 3.07 7.51 -0.96
CA LEU A 81 4.14 6.63 -0.47
C LEU A 81 4.74 5.73 -1.58
N PHE A 82 3.93 5.25 -2.52
CA PHE A 82 4.43 4.49 -3.66
C PHE A 82 5.10 5.38 -4.72
N GLU A 83 4.67 6.63 -4.89
CA GLU A 83 5.39 7.62 -5.69
C GLU A 83 6.76 7.92 -5.07
N GLU A 84 6.83 8.16 -3.75
CA GLU A 84 8.07 8.36 -3.01
C GLU A 84 9.02 7.15 -3.14
N LEU A 85 8.49 5.93 -3.04
CA LEU A 85 9.26 4.71 -3.28
C LEU A 85 9.85 4.69 -4.69
N ARG A 86 9.06 5.05 -5.70
CA ARG A 86 9.53 5.08 -7.10
C ARG A 86 10.58 6.17 -7.32
N ASP A 87 10.39 7.34 -6.74
CA ASP A 87 11.31 8.46 -6.84
C ASP A 87 12.64 8.19 -6.14
N LEU A 88 12.63 7.46 -5.03
CA LEU A 88 13.85 7.00 -4.37
C LEU A 88 14.77 6.20 -5.32
N PHE A 89 14.21 5.38 -6.22
CA PHE A 89 15.03 4.67 -7.23
C PHE A 89 15.68 5.66 -8.19
N LYS A 90 14.94 6.68 -8.66
CA LYS A 90 15.48 7.71 -9.55
C LYS A 90 16.60 8.51 -8.87
N GLU A 91 16.40 8.89 -7.60
CA GLU A 91 17.40 9.63 -6.81
C GLU A 91 18.72 8.87 -6.66
N GLU A 92 18.64 7.54 -6.52
CA GLU A 92 19.80 6.65 -6.41
C GLU A 92 20.37 6.24 -7.79
N GLY A 93 19.87 6.84 -8.88
CA GLY A 93 20.34 6.59 -10.25
C GLY A 93 19.94 5.22 -10.81
N LEU A 94 18.93 4.59 -10.22
CA LEU A 94 18.34 3.33 -10.68
C LEU A 94 17.17 3.61 -11.62
N GLU A 95 16.87 2.65 -12.50
CA GLU A 95 15.70 2.73 -13.36
C GLU A 95 14.42 2.68 -12.50
N PRO A 96 13.50 3.65 -12.63
CA PRO A 96 12.24 3.60 -11.91
C PRO A 96 11.39 2.43 -12.40
N TRP A 97 10.84 1.67 -11.47
CA TRP A 97 9.87 0.63 -11.80
C TRP A 97 8.56 1.27 -12.28
N THR A 98 7.79 0.50 -13.06
CA THR A 98 6.44 0.86 -13.52
C THR A 98 5.34 0.05 -12.84
N SER A 99 5.71 -1.10 -12.27
CA SER A 99 4.83 -1.93 -11.45
C SER A 99 5.58 -2.49 -10.24
N CYS A 100 4.92 -2.55 -9.08
CA CYS A 100 5.44 -3.14 -7.85
C CYS A 100 4.38 -4.03 -7.21
N GLU A 101 4.74 -5.29 -6.92
CA GLU A 101 4.00 -6.16 -6.01
C GLU A 101 4.54 -5.94 -4.58
N PHE A 102 3.64 -5.79 -3.61
CA PHE A 102 3.99 -5.60 -2.21
C PHE A 102 3.04 -6.39 -1.31
N ASP A 103 3.51 -7.50 -0.76
CA ASP A 103 2.77 -8.36 0.15
C ASP A 103 3.43 -8.45 1.52
N PHE A 104 2.60 -8.54 2.55
CA PHE A 104 3.06 -8.70 3.93
C PHE A 104 1.99 -9.36 4.79
N THR A 105 2.43 -9.85 5.95
CA THR A 105 1.53 -10.46 6.96
C THR A 105 1.41 -9.55 8.17
N ARG A 106 0.44 -9.82 9.03
CA ARG A 106 0.27 -9.07 10.29
C ARG A 106 1.48 -9.15 11.23
N GLU A 107 2.41 -10.09 11.00
CA GLU A 107 3.61 -10.26 11.81
C GLU A 107 4.79 -9.38 11.39
N GLY A 108 4.68 -8.68 10.24
CA GLY A 108 5.79 -7.97 9.59
C GLY A 108 6.45 -8.83 8.54
#